data_AF-A0A9N9ECK3-F1
#
_entry.id   AF-A0A9N9ECK3-F1
#
_cell.length_a   1.000
_cell.length_b   1.000
_cell.length_c   1.000
_cell.angle_alpha   90.00
_cell.angle_beta   90.00
_cell.angle_gamma   90.00
#
_symmetry.space_group_name_H-M   'P 1'
#
loop_
_entity.id
_entity.type
_entity.pdbx_description
1 polymer ?
#
loop_
_entity_poly.entity_id
_entity_poly.type
_entity_poly.pdbx_seq_one_letter_code
_entity_poly.pdbx_strand_id
1 'polypeptide(L)'
;GSFFAVLKEGCGTISDCGAVISKYFMTGVTPAFRKGMSPLHEAQIISGNVELHGICGFTEEEVTTLVQHYLHKDKHEADKIVYSMRRLYNGYYFANTAYDESNPQPPLLYNPQLVFHYIRTYESSGVVTVPNEYTSVHSMHILRSIADSRGFSVDDLIQLIISGSVETKTVNEFGYIDLLSLGKDRNLTWSLLLYLGILTHSPREGHLRIPNNVIKTESSDGPVFDNLVNGSVDEFIELLKTFLQTRTVRSLQNA
;
A
#
# COMPACT_ATOMS: atom_id res chain seq x y z
N GLY A 1 10.71 17.11 -17.33
CA GLY A 1 9.49 17.39 -16.55
C GLY A 1 9.25 16.26 -15.57
N SER A 2 8.51 16.49 -14.49
CA SER A 2 8.06 15.38 -13.61
C SER A 2 7.17 14.41 -14.38
N PHE A 3 7.17 13.12 -14.04
CA PHE A 3 6.30 12.09 -14.64
C PHE A 3 4.85 12.57 -14.83
N PHE A 4 4.23 13.14 -13.78
CA PHE A 4 2.86 13.65 -13.84
C PHE A 4 2.64 14.84 -14.78
N ALA A 5 3.68 15.64 -15.04
CA ALA A 5 3.58 16.73 -16.01
C ALA A 5 3.51 16.20 -17.44
N VAL A 6 4.32 15.19 -17.76
CA VAL A 6 4.29 14.49 -19.05
C VAL A 6 2.97 13.74 -19.22
N LEU A 7 2.50 13.07 -18.16
CA LEU A 7 1.20 12.39 -18.18
C LEU A 7 0.04 13.37 -18.43
N LYS A 8 0.06 14.52 -17.75
CA LYS A 8 -0.93 15.59 -17.94
C LYS A 8 -0.93 16.09 -19.39
N GLU A 9 0.24 16.38 -19.95
CA GLU A 9 0.38 16.80 -21.34
C GLU A 9 -0.18 15.75 -22.32
N GLY A 10 0.12 14.47 -22.08
CA GLY A 10 -0.41 13.36 -22.89
C GLY A 10 -1.94 13.20 -22.80
N CYS A 11 -2.56 13.51 -21.67
CA CYS A 11 -4.02 13.53 -21.51
C CYS A 11 -4.69 14.75 -22.18
N GLY A 12 -3.91 15.71 -22.67
CA GLY A 12 -4.41 16.94 -23.28
C GLY A 12 -4.90 17.98 -22.26
N THR A 13 -5.14 19.20 -22.75
CA THR A 13 -5.86 20.25 -22.00
C THR A 13 -7.23 20.49 -22.63
N ILE A 14 -8.15 21.12 -21.90
CA ILE A 14 -9.52 21.45 -22.39
C ILE A 14 -9.49 22.25 -23.72
N SER A 15 -8.38 22.95 -23.98
CA SER A 15 -8.13 23.75 -25.18
C SER A 15 -7.41 23.02 -26.32
N ASP A 16 -6.88 21.81 -26.12
CA ASP A 16 -6.10 21.08 -27.13
C ASP A 16 -6.92 19.98 -27.81
N CYS A 17 -7.10 20.09 -29.13
CA CYS A 17 -7.60 19.01 -29.98
C CYS A 17 -6.51 17.94 -30.17
N GLY A 18 -6.23 17.12 -29.15
CA GLY A 18 -5.25 16.04 -29.32
C GLY A 18 -4.79 15.31 -28.06
N ALA A 19 -5.71 14.89 -27.18
CA ALA A 19 -5.34 13.94 -26.13
C ALA A 19 -4.80 12.64 -26.77
N VAL A 20 -3.53 12.32 -26.53
CA VAL A 20 -2.91 11.06 -26.99
C VAL A 20 -3.25 9.93 -26.02
N ILE A 21 -3.49 10.25 -24.75
CA ILE A 21 -3.87 9.32 -23.69
C ILE A 21 -5.33 9.56 -23.32
N SER A 22 -6.22 8.70 -23.83
CA SER A 22 -7.65 8.77 -23.52
C SER A 22 -8.03 8.11 -22.19
N LYS A 23 -7.25 7.13 -21.74
CA LYS A 23 -7.45 6.38 -20.50
C LYS A 23 -6.10 5.96 -19.93
N TYR A 24 -5.98 5.97 -18.61
CA TYR A 24 -4.82 5.44 -17.90
C TYR A 24 -5.27 4.64 -16.68
N PHE A 25 -4.45 3.67 -16.33
CA PHE A 25 -4.54 2.91 -15.09
C PHE A 25 -3.21 3.05 -14.36
N MET A 26 -3.25 3.23 -13.04
CA MET A 26 -2.07 3.45 -12.23
C MET A 26 -2.23 2.77 -10.88
N THR A 27 -1.18 2.07 -10.44
CA THR A 27 -1.10 1.39 -9.16
C THR A 27 -0.10 2.09 -8.25
N GLY A 28 -0.13 1.76 -6.95
CA GLY A 28 0.83 2.30 -5.97
C GLY A 28 0.65 3.79 -5.65
N VAL A 29 -0.54 4.36 -5.92
CA VAL A 29 -0.83 5.76 -5.61
C VAL A 29 -1.75 5.87 -4.42
N THR A 30 -1.21 6.39 -3.32
CA THR A 30 -1.97 6.70 -2.12
C THR A 30 -2.99 7.80 -2.42
N PRO A 31 -4.26 7.66 -2.00
CA PRO A 31 -5.31 8.66 -2.29
C PRO A 31 -5.00 10.08 -1.82
N ALA A 32 -4.16 10.24 -0.79
CA ALA A 32 -3.63 11.54 -0.34
C ALA A 32 -2.94 12.34 -1.44
N PHE A 33 -2.41 11.66 -2.45
CA PHE A 33 -1.70 12.24 -3.57
C PHE A 33 -2.61 12.54 -4.77
N ARG A 34 -3.86 12.02 -4.79
CA ARG A 34 -4.81 12.13 -5.91
C ARG A 34 -5.28 13.56 -6.16
N LYS A 35 -5.78 14.24 -5.12
CA LYS A 35 -6.35 15.59 -5.25
C LYS A 35 -5.31 16.65 -5.62
N GLY A 36 -4.05 16.44 -5.24
CA GLY A 36 -2.95 17.38 -5.49
C GLY A 36 -2.31 17.25 -6.87
N MET A 37 -2.66 16.24 -7.66
CA MET A 37 -1.98 15.91 -8.92
C MET A 37 -2.97 15.82 -10.08
N SER A 38 -2.87 16.74 -11.03
CA SER A 38 -3.43 16.54 -12.36
C SER A 38 -2.49 15.60 -13.15
N PRO A 39 -3.02 14.61 -13.89
CA PRO A 39 -4.44 14.38 -14.21
C PRO A 39 -5.24 13.56 -13.19
N LEU A 40 -4.65 13.14 -12.07
CA LEU A 40 -5.24 12.21 -11.10
C LEU A 40 -6.52 12.70 -10.41
N HIS A 41 -6.82 14.01 -10.43
CA HIS A 41 -8.05 14.54 -9.83
C HIS A 41 -9.31 13.90 -10.43
N GLU A 42 -9.27 13.47 -11.69
CA GLU A 42 -10.38 12.77 -12.39
C GLU A 42 -10.29 11.25 -12.28
N ALA A 43 -9.17 10.70 -11.80
CA ALA A 43 -8.96 9.25 -11.70
C ALA A 43 -9.83 8.65 -10.61
N GLN A 44 -10.57 7.58 -10.91
CA GLN A 44 -11.36 6.88 -9.90
C GLN A 44 -10.49 5.95 -9.04
N ILE A 45 -10.73 5.94 -7.72
CA ILE A 45 -10.10 4.96 -6.81
C ILE A 45 -10.93 3.68 -6.89
N ILE A 46 -10.34 2.64 -7.48
CA ILE A 46 -11.02 1.36 -7.74
C ILE A 46 -10.48 0.21 -6.90
N SER A 47 -9.46 0.43 -6.06
CA SER A 47 -8.82 -0.62 -5.24
C SER A 47 -9.79 -1.34 -4.29
N GLY A 48 -10.88 -0.68 -3.90
CA GLY A 48 -11.94 -1.23 -3.05
C GLY A 48 -13.00 -2.06 -3.78
N ASN A 49 -12.98 -2.09 -5.12
CA ASN A 49 -13.99 -2.79 -5.90
C ASN A 49 -13.68 -4.30 -5.94
N VAL A 50 -14.66 -5.10 -5.52
CA VAL A 50 -14.58 -6.57 -5.47
C VAL A 50 -14.31 -7.21 -6.83
N GLU A 51 -14.91 -6.70 -7.90
CA GLU A 51 -14.75 -7.21 -9.27
C GLU A 51 -13.34 -6.94 -9.82
N LEU A 52 -12.69 -5.93 -9.27
CA LEU A 52 -11.37 -5.48 -9.67
C LEU A 52 -10.29 -5.91 -8.67
N HIS A 53 -10.61 -6.77 -7.70
CA HIS A 53 -9.69 -7.14 -6.62
C HIS A 53 -8.34 -7.63 -7.15
N GLY A 54 -8.36 -8.52 -8.16
CA GLY A 54 -7.15 -9.10 -8.74
C GLY A 54 -6.18 -8.08 -9.37
N ILE A 55 -6.60 -6.85 -9.68
CA ILE A 55 -5.66 -5.85 -10.23
C ILE A 55 -4.69 -5.31 -9.17
N CYS A 56 -4.98 -5.53 -7.88
CA CYS A 56 -4.20 -5.01 -6.76
C CYS A 56 -3.01 -5.91 -6.39
N GLY A 57 -2.88 -7.11 -6.98
CA GLY A 57 -1.84 -8.05 -6.63
C GLY A 57 -1.88 -9.33 -7.45
N PHE A 58 -1.16 -10.36 -7.02
CA PHE A 58 -1.25 -11.68 -7.64
C PHE A 58 -2.07 -12.62 -6.78
N THR A 59 -2.88 -13.45 -7.40
CA THR A 59 -3.48 -14.63 -6.77
C THR A 59 -2.44 -15.73 -6.58
N GLU A 60 -2.73 -16.72 -5.74
CA GLU A 60 -1.84 -17.86 -5.54
C GLU A 60 -1.62 -18.69 -6.81
N GLU A 61 -2.64 -18.82 -7.65
CA GLU A 61 -2.56 -19.50 -8.94
C GLU A 61 -1.59 -18.79 -9.89
N GLU A 62 -1.65 -17.46 -9.95
CA GLU A 62 -0.72 -16.65 -10.73
C GLU A 62 0.71 -16.75 -10.19
N VAL A 63 0.91 -16.70 -8.86
CA VAL A 63 2.23 -16.89 -8.25
C VAL A 63 2.78 -18.28 -8.56
N THR A 64 1.95 -19.32 -8.49
CA THR A 64 2.34 -20.69 -8.85
C THR A 64 2.77 -20.77 -10.31
N THR A 65 2.00 -20.15 -11.20
CA THR A 65 2.31 -20.08 -12.63
C THR A 65 3.63 -19.35 -12.87
N LEU A 66 3.87 -18.21 -12.21
CA LEU A 66 5.12 -17.46 -12.30
C LEU A 66 6.32 -18.30 -11.85
N VAL A 67 6.21 -19.00 -10.72
CA VAL A 67 7.27 -19.87 -10.21
C VAL A 67 7.57 -21.01 -11.20
N GLN A 68 6.55 -21.68 -11.73
CA GLN A 68 6.75 -22.78 -12.69
C GLN A 68 7.49 -22.30 -13.94
N HIS A 69 7.05 -21.19 -14.52
CA HIS A 69 7.55 -20.73 -15.81
C HIS A 69 8.90 -20.04 -15.69
N TYR A 70 9.07 -19.18 -14.68
CA TYR A 70 10.27 -18.37 -14.53
C TYR A 70 11.42 -19.13 -13.89
N LEU A 71 11.13 -20.03 -12.93
CA LEU A 71 12.17 -20.85 -12.27
C LEU A 71 12.32 -22.24 -12.90
N HIS A 72 11.60 -22.51 -14.01
CA HIS A 72 11.57 -23.81 -14.70
C HIS A 72 11.29 -24.99 -13.76
N LYS A 73 10.33 -24.81 -12.86
CA LYS A 73 9.96 -25.78 -11.82
C LYS A 73 8.75 -26.59 -12.22
N ASP A 74 8.77 -27.88 -11.88
CA ASP A 74 7.56 -28.68 -11.98
C ASP A 74 6.52 -28.24 -10.93
N LYS A 75 5.29 -28.75 -11.04
CA LYS A 75 4.21 -28.41 -10.11
C LYS A 75 4.55 -28.68 -8.65
N HIS A 76 5.17 -29.81 -8.35
CA HIS A 76 5.48 -30.20 -6.98
C HIS A 76 6.63 -29.36 -6.38
N GLU A 77 7.63 -29.00 -7.18
CA GLU A 77 8.65 -28.03 -6.77
C GLU A 77 8.07 -26.63 -6.56
N ALA A 78 7.21 -26.17 -7.48
CA ALA A 78 6.55 -24.88 -7.38
C ALA A 78 5.67 -24.80 -6.13
N ASP A 79 4.90 -25.84 -5.82
CA ASP A 79 4.03 -25.90 -4.65
C ASP A 79 4.83 -25.71 -3.34
N LYS A 80 6.05 -26.24 -3.25
CA LYS A 80 6.93 -26.05 -2.07
C LYS A 80 7.41 -24.61 -1.93
N ILE A 81 7.75 -23.98 -3.05
CA ILE A 81 8.17 -22.58 -3.08
C ILE A 81 7.01 -21.67 -2.70
N VAL A 82 5.86 -21.87 -3.35
CA VAL A 82 4.61 -21.13 -3.09
C VAL A 82 4.14 -21.33 -1.65
N TYR A 83 4.30 -22.53 -1.07
CA TYR A 83 3.99 -22.76 0.35
C TYR A 83 4.76 -21.82 1.29
N SER A 84 6.03 -21.55 0.97
CA SER A 84 6.86 -20.60 1.73
C SER A 84 6.39 -19.16 1.51
N MET A 85 6.12 -18.79 0.25
CA MET A 85 5.62 -17.47 -0.11
C MET A 85 4.24 -17.17 0.49
N ARG A 86 3.37 -18.18 0.62
CA ARG A 86 2.01 -18.03 1.18
C ARG A 86 2.06 -17.43 2.58
N ARG A 87 2.92 -17.96 3.44
CA ARG A 87 3.05 -17.48 4.83
C ARG A 87 3.71 -16.10 4.92
N LEU A 88 4.62 -15.80 4.01
CA LEU A 88 5.43 -14.59 4.07
C LEU A 88 4.75 -13.40 3.38
N TYR A 89 4.07 -13.61 2.25
CA TYR A 89 3.65 -12.53 1.35
C TYR A 89 2.17 -12.55 0.97
N ASN A 90 1.46 -13.67 1.13
CA ASN A 90 0.02 -13.70 0.90
C ASN A 90 -0.73 -13.12 2.08
N GLY A 91 -1.87 -12.49 1.82
CA GLY A 91 -2.81 -12.10 2.85
C GLY A 91 -3.45 -10.74 2.65
N TYR A 92 -3.17 -10.08 1.51
CA TYR A 92 -3.82 -8.81 1.17
C TYR A 92 -5.23 -9.04 0.65
N TYR A 93 -6.16 -8.20 1.11
CA TYR A 93 -7.55 -8.13 0.73
C TYR A 93 -7.98 -6.65 0.72
N PHE A 94 -8.20 -6.11 -0.47
CA PHE A 94 -8.49 -4.69 -0.67
C PHE A 94 -9.96 -4.42 -0.99
N ALA A 95 -10.72 -5.45 -1.36
CA ALA A 95 -12.16 -5.28 -1.59
C ALA A 95 -12.83 -4.81 -0.29
N ASN A 96 -13.73 -3.83 -0.39
CA ASN A 96 -14.42 -3.26 0.76
C ASN A 96 -15.66 -4.10 1.12
N THR A 97 -15.44 -5.39 1.37
CA THR A 97 -16.48 -6.38 1.68
C THR A 97 -15.96 -7.34 2.74
N ALA A 98 -16.86 -7.84 3.58
CA ALA A 98 -16.53 -8.98 4.44
C ALA A 98 -16.25 -10.23 3.60
N TYR A 99 -15.44 -11.14 4.12
CA TYR A 99 -15.11 -12.40 3.47
C TYR A 99 -14.98 -13.54 4.48
N ASP A 100 -15.17 -14.77 4.03
CA ASP A 100 -14.94 -15.97 4.83
C ASP A 100 -13.44 -16.23 4.94
N GLU A 101 -12.89 -16.24 6.15
CA GLU A 101 -11.46 -16.49 6.38
C GLU A 101 -11.01 -17.87 5.88
N SER A 102 -11.89 -18.87 5.93
CA SER A 102 -11.58 -20.24 5.49
C SER A 102 -11.59 -20.39 3.97
N ASN A 103 -12.34 -19.53 3.27
CA ASN A 103 -12.41 -19.48 1.81
C ASN A 103 -12.68 -18.05 1.32
N PRO A 104 -11.64 -17.18 1.32
CA PRO A 104 -11.79 -15.79 0.93
C PRO A 104 -12.25 -15.67 -0.51
N GLN A 105 -13.35 -14.92 -0.72
CA GLN A 105 -13.84 -14.60 -2.06
C GLN A 105 -14.01 -13.08 -2.18
N PRO A 106 -13.31 -12.43 -3.13
CA PRO A 106 -12.23 -12.98 -3.98
C PRO A 106 -11.00 -13.45 -3.18
N PRO A 107 -10.08 -14.24 -3.77
CA PRO A 107 -8.93 -14.81 -3.05
C PRO A 107 -7.98 -13.74 -2.54
N LEU A 108 -7.28 -14.05 -1.45
CA LEU A 108 -6.20 -13.20 -0.93
C LEU A 108 -5.07 -13.04 -1.96
N LEU A 109 -4.46 -11.86 -1.95
CA LEU A 109 -3.42 -11.48 -2.90
C LEU A 109 -2.05 -11.41 -2.26
N TYR A 110 -1.07 -11.57 -3.12
CA TYR A 110 0.34 -11.33 -2.90
C TYR A 110 0.73 -9.96 -3.43
N ASN A 111 1.60 -9.25 -2.71
CA ASN A 111 2.21 -8.02 -3.21
C ASN A 111 3.15 -8.34 -4.40
N PRO A 112 2.92 -7.79 -5.61
CA PRO A 112 3.72 -8.11 -6.80
C PRO A 112 5.22 -7.85 -6.64
N GLN A 113 5.59 -6.77 -5.96
CA GLN A 113 6.99 -6.42 -5.75
C GLN A 113 7.70 -7.45 -4.88
N LEU A 114 7.05 -7.94 -3.83
CA LEU A 114 7.59 -9.00 -2.96
C LEU A 114 7.70 -10.34 -3.70
N VAL A 115 6.71 -10.66 -4.54
CA VAL A 115 6.74 -11.86 -5.40
C VAL A 115 7.94 -11.81 -6.35
N PHE A 116 8.10 -10.72 -7.10
CA PHE A 116 9.22 -10.57 -8.03
C PHE A 116 10.57 -10.57 -7.34
N HIS A 117 10.68 -9.91 -6.19
CA HIS A 117 11.89 -9.95 -5.38
C HIS A 117 12.22 -11.39 -4.97
N TYR A 118 11.24 -12.12 -4.43
CA TYR A 118 11.46 -13.50 -4.00
C TYR A 118 11.92 -14.38 -5.16
N ILE A 119 11.23 -14.33 -6.30
CA ILE A 119 11.55 -15.15 -7.47
C ILE A 119 12.98 -14.85 -7.95
N ARG A 120 13.36 -13.58 -8.09
CA ARG A 120 14.71 -13.18 -8.52
C ARG A 120 15.80 -13.62 -7.54
N THR A 121 15.56 -13.45 -6.24
CA THR A 121 16.51 -13.89 -5.22
C THR A 121 16.63 -15.42 -5.25
N TYR A 122 15.51 -16.14 -5.32
CA TYR A 122 15.50 -17.60 -5.37
C TYR A 122 16.23 -18.15 -6.60
N GLU A 123 16.04 -17.55 -7.77
CA GLU A 123 16.76 -17.90 -8.99
C GLU A 123 18.28 -17.81 -8.81
N SER A 124 18.75 -16.76 -8.12
CA SER A 124 20.19 -16.51 -7.96
C SER A 124 20.87 -17.34 -6.87
N SER A 125 20.20 -17.61 -5.75
CA SER A 125 20.81 -18.22 -4.55
C SER A 125 20.18 -19.53 -4.09
N GLY A 126 19.01 -19.91 -4.64
CA GLY A 126 18.21 -21.04 -4.18
C GLY A 126 17.57 -20.85 -2.79
N VAL A 127 17.88 -19.76 -2.09
CA VAL A 127 17.42 -19.46 -0.73
C VAL A 127 17.05 -17.99 -0.63
N VAL A 128 15.82 -17.71 -0.17
CA VAL A 128 15.36 -16.34 0.05
C VAL A 128 15.25 -16.08 1.54
N THR A 129 16.10 -15.19 2.05
CA THR A 129 15.92 -14.59 3.37
C THR A 129 14.78 -13.56 3.30
N VAL A 130 14.10 -13.34 4.42
CA VAL A 130 13.05 -12.31 4.51
C VAL A 130 13.60 -10.97 4.00
N PRO A 131 12.95 -10.31 3.03
CA PRO A 131 13.43 -9.05 2.48
C PRO A 131 13.45 -7.97 3.56
N ASN A 132 14.61 -7.36 3.76
CA ASN A 132 14.82 -6.38 4.84
C ASN A 132 14.66 -4.91 4.37
N GLU A 133 14.69 -4.64 3.07
CA GLU A 133 14.94 -3.28 2.54
C GLU A 133 13.84 -2.67 1.66
N TYR A 134 13.11 -3.46 0.85
CA TYR A 134 12.30 -2.88 -0.24
C TYR A 134 10.91 -2.39 0.19
N THR A 135 10.30 -3.00 1.19
CA THR A 135 9.04 -2.55 1.82
C THR A 135 9.30 -1.65 3.02
N SER A 136 10.43 -1.86 3.70
CA SER A 136 10.76 -1.21 4.95
C SER A 136 10.99 0.29 4.77
N VAL A 137 11.78 0.74 3.79
CA VAL A 137 12.22 2.16 3.73
C VAL A 137 11.05 3.15 3.63
N HIS A 138 10.04 2.91 2.80
CA HIS A 138 8.91 3.86 2.68
C HIS A 138 7.92 3.76 3.85
N SER A 139 7.63 2.55 4.31
CA SER A 139 6.75 2.30 5.47
C SER A 139 7.33 2.89 6.76
N MET A 140 8.65 2.78 6.91
CA MET A 140 9.47 3.27 8.03
C MET A 140 9.37 4.76 8.26
N HIS A 141 9.66 5.55 7.22
CA HIS A 141 9.63 7.01 7.34
C HIS A 141 8.23 7.48 7.71
N ILE A 142 7.19 6.84 7.16
CA ILE A 142 5.81 7.20 7.43
C ILE A 142 5.37 6.79 8.84
N LEU A 143 5.66 5.54 9.24
CA LEU A 143 5.34 5.03 10.57
C LEU A 143 6.06 5.84 11.66
N ARG A 144 7.36 6.11 11.49
CA ARG A 144 8.14 6.97 12.40
C ARG A 144 7.51 8.35 12.54
N SER A 145 7.08 8.94 11.42
CA SER A 145 6.42 10.25 11.46
C SER A 145 4.96 10.21 11.93
N ILE A 146 4.41 9.05 12.27
CA ILE A 146 3.09 8.91 12.89
C ILE A 146 3.23 8.72 14.41
N ALA A 147 4.24 7.99 14.88
CA ALA A 147 4.38 7.62 16.30
C ALA A 147 4.63 8.78 17.27
N ASP A 148 5.16 9.93 16.84
CA ASP A 148 5.36 11.08 17.77
C ASP A 148 4.13 11.99 17.88
N SER A 149 3.04 11.63 17.21
CA SER A 149 1.78 12.34 17.30
C SER A 149 1.03 11.94 18.58
N ARG A 150 0.38 12.90 19.25
CA ARG A 150 -0.30 12.63 20.53
C ARG A 150 -1.57 11.74 20.43
N GLY A 151 -2.01 11.34 19.24
CA GLY A 151 -3.28 10.62 19.04
C GLY A 151 -3.16 9.15 18.62
N PHE A 152 -2.06 8.78 17.97
CA PHE A 152 -1.74 7.44 17.48
C PHE A 152 -0.37 7.05 18.02
N SER A 153 -0.30 6.00 18.81
CA SER A 153 0.94 5.58 19.48
C SER A 153 1.40 4.20 19.06
N VAL A 154 2.62 3.85 19.47
CA VAL A 154 3.14 2.47 19.37
C VAL A 154 2.20 1.47 20.05
N ASP A 155 1.54 1.87 21.14
CA ASP A 155 0.58 1.00 21.84
C ASP A 155 -0.59 0.60 20.93
N ASP A 156 -1.02 1.46 20.02
CA ASP A 156 -2.10 1.13 19.08
C ASP A 156 -1.68 0.00 18.12
N LEU A 157 -0.42 0.02 17.66
CA LEU A 157 0.16 -1.04 16.85
C LEU A 157 0.38 -2.33 17.66
N ILE A 158 0.82 -2.22 18.91
CA ILE A 158 0.94 -3.36 19.82
C ILE A 158 -0.44 -3.99 20.06
N GLN A 159 -1.46 -3.19 20.34
CA GLN A 159 -2.82 -3.68 20.53
C GLN A 159 -3.37 -4.34 19.27
N LEU A 160 -3.07 -3.81 18.09
CA LEU A 160 -3.40 -4.46 16.82
C LEU A 160 -2.69 -5.82 16.68
N ILE A 161 -1.40 -5.92 17.02
CA ILE A 161 -0.63 -7.16 16.95
C ILE A 161 -1.21 -8.22 17.90
N ILE A 162 -1.59 -7.81 19.12
CA ILE A 162 -2.17 -8.68 20.15
C ILE A 162 -3.59 -9.12 19.76
N SER A 163 -4.43 -8.18 19.35
CA SER A 163 -5.84 -8.42 19.03
C SER A 163 -6.04 -9.06 17.65
N GLY A 164 -5.03 -9.01 16.78
CA GLY A 164 -5.04 -9.50 15.41
C GLY A 164 -5.76 -8.59 14.41
N SER A 165 -6.64 -7.70 14.87
CA SER A 165 -7.35 -6.71 14.05
C SER A 165 -7.77 -5.49 14.87
N VAL A 166 -8.10 -4.39 14.18
CA VAL A 166 -8.61 -3.15 14.79
C VAL A 166 -9.85 -2.67 14.05
N GLU A 167 -10.90 -2.29 14.78
CA GLU A 167 -12.09 -1.65 14.20
C GLU A 167 -11.77 -0.20 13.84
N THR A 168 -12.13 0.23 12.63
CA THR A 168 -11.93 1.60 12.18
C THR A 168 -12.86 1.96 11.02
N LYS A 169 -13.16 3.25 10.89
CA LYS A 169 -13.85 3.78 9.72
C LYS A 169 -12.83 4.17 8.67
N THR A 170 -12.78 3.39 7.58
CA THR A 170 -11.87 3.67 6.47
C THR A 170 -12.34 4.89 5.69
N VAL A 171 -11.41 5.80 5.42
CA VAL A 171 -11.61 6.99 4.59
C VAL A 171 -10.81 6.80 3.31
N ASN A 172 -11.46 6.97 2.17
CA ASN A 172 -10.86 6.75 0.84
C ASN A 172 -10.35 8.02 0.16
N GLU A 173 -10.55 9.18 0.78
CA GLU A 173 -10.04 10.46 0.30
C GLU A 173 -9.38 11.22 1.44
N PHE A 174 -8.21 11.80 1.18
CA PHE A 174 -7.52 12.64 2.16
C PHE A 174 -7.42 14.05 1.58
N GLY A 175 -8.07 14.99 2.24
CA GLY A 175 -7.89 16.42 2.00
C GLY A 175 -6.62 16.94 2.67
N TYR A 176 -6.23 18.17 2.32
CA TYR A 176 -5.09 18.84 2.94
C TYR A 176 -5.24 18.98 4.47
N ILE A 177 -6.45 19.33 4.95
CA ILE A 177 -6.74 19.46 6.38
C ILE A 177 -6.66 18.11 7.09
N ASP A 178 -7.08 17.05 6.43
CA ASP A 178 -7.00 15.69 6.97
C ASP A 178 -5.54 15.32 7.21
N LEU A 179 -4.64 15.64 6.27
CA LEU A 179 -3.22 15.36 6.41
C LEU A 179 -2.55 16.10 7.57
N LEU A 180 -3.05 17.28 7.97
CA LEU A 180 -2.60 17.98 9.18
C LEU A 180 -3.04 17.29 10.49
N SER A 181 -4.02 16.40 10.38
CA SER A 181 -4.56 15.59 11.46
C SER A 181 -4.00 14.18 11.48
N LEU A 182 -3.07 13.82 10.58
CA LEU A 182 -2.36 12.54 10.62
C LEU A 182 -1.69 12.33 11.98
N GLY A 183 -1.87 11.12 12.51
CA GLY A 183 -1.42 10.75 13.85
C GLY A 183 -2.26 11.33 14.99
N LYS A 184 -3.05 12.39 14.77
CA LYS A 184 -4.05 12.87 15.75
C LYS A 184 -5.37 12.12 15.60
N ASP A 185 -5.80 11.92 14.35
CA ASP A 185 -6.97 11.14 14.00
C ASP A 185 -6.57 9.69 13.73
N ARG A 186 -7.05 8.77 14.56
CA ARG A 186 -6.78 7.34 14.45
C ARG A 186 -7.38 6.73 13.19
N ASN A 187 -8.61 7.08 12.82
CA ASN A 187 -9.27 6.51 11.64
C ASN A 187 -8.54 6.94 10.37
N LEU A 188 -8.11 8.20 10.31
CA LEU A 188 -7.31 8.69 9.21
C LEU A 188 -5.97 7.97 9.11
N THR A 189 -5.31 7.77 10.25
CA THR A 189 -4.02 7.09 10.31
C THR A 189 -4.14 5.63 9.88
N TRP A 190 -5.14 4.90 10.37
CA TRP A 190 -5.45 3.54 9.93
C TRP A 190 -5.74 3.44 8.44
N SER A 191 -6.51 4.40 7.91
CA SER A 191 -6.81 4.49 6.49
C SER A 191 -5.54 4.71 5.66
N LEU A 192 -4.63 5.57 6.11
CA LEU A 192 -3.35 5.77 5.43
C LEU A 192 -2.53 4.48 5.41
N LEU A 193 -2.43 3.79 6.55
CA LEU A 193 -1.68 2.52 6.65
C LEU A 193 -2.27 1.41 5.76
N LEU A 194 -3.59 1.39 5.55
CA LEU A 194 -4.24 0.54 4.55
C LEU A 194 -3.75 0.86 3.13
N TYR A 195 -3.75 2.13 2.72
CA TYR A 195 -3.31 2.53 1.38
C TYR A 195 -1.80 2.42 1.14
N LEU A 196 -1.02 2.33 2.21
CA LEU A 196 0.42 2.02 2.13
C LEU A 196 0.71 0.52 2.05
N GLY A 197 -0.31 -0.33 2.21
CA GLY A 197 -0.14 -1.78 2.24
C GLY A 197 0.49 -2.30 3.54
N ILE A 198 0.50 -1.50 4.60
CA ILE A 198 0.88 -1.96 5.95
C ILE A 198 -0.28 -2.73 6.56
N LEU A 199 -1.51 -2.26 6.30
CA LEU A 199 -2.74 -2.92 6.71
C LEU A 199 -3.56 -3.38 5.50
N THR A 200 -4.50 -4.27 5.79
CA THR A 200 -5.47 -4.81 4.84
C THR A 200 -6.82 -4.99 5.51
N HIS A 201 -7.91 -5.11 4.74
CA HIS A 201 -9.20 -5.48 5.30
C HIS A 201 -9.14 -6.88 5.93
N SER A 202 -9.81 -7.02 7.07
CA SER A 202 -9.98 -8.29 7.76
C SER A 202 -11.25 -9.02 7.27
N PRO A 203 -11.44 -10.30 7.64
CA PRO A 203 -12.70 -11.02 7.39
C PRO A 203 -13.91 -10.32 8.02
N ARG A 204 -13.69 -9.59 9.12
CA ARG A 204 -14.72 -8.81 9.82
C ARG A 204 -14.87 -7.45 9.16
N GLU A 205 -16.11 -7.08 8.85
CA GLU A 205 -16.43 -5.77 8.29
C GLU A 205 -15.96 -4.64 9.21
N GLY A 206 -15.46 -3.55 8.61
CA GLY A 206 -14.96 -2.39 9.35
C GLY A 206 -13.68 -2.65 10.16
N HIS A 207 -13.04 -3.80 10.01
CA HIS A 207 -11.79 -4.12 10.70
C HIS A 207 -10.61 -4.23 9.75
N LEU A 208 -9.46 -3.75 10.19
CA LEU A 208 -8.18 -3.88 9.51
C LEU A 208 -7.25 -4.84 10.26
N ARG A 209 -6.39 -5.52 9.53
CA ARG A 209 -5.37 -6.44 10.08
C ARG A 209 -4.04 -6.28 9.36
N ILE A 210 -2.99 -6.85 9.96
CA ILE A 210 -1.71 -7.04 9.29
C ILE A 210 -1.87 -8.20 8.27
N PRO A 211 -1.44 -8.02 7.01
CA PRO A 211 -1.72 -8.99 5.95
C PRO A 211 -0.95 -10.30 6.13
N ASN A 212 0.34 -10.23 6.50
CA ASN A 212 1.26 -11.37 6.46
C ASN A 212 2.42 -11.23 7.46
N ASN A 213 3.25 -12.29 7.54
CA ASN A 213 4.34 -12.35 8.50
C ASN A 213 5.49 -11.38 8.21
N VAL A 214 5.75 -11.01 6.95
CA VAL A 214 6.81 -10.04 6.65
C VAL A 214 6.46 -8.68 7.22
N ILE A 215 5.23 -8.21 6.98
CA ILE A 215 4.77 -6.94 7.56
C ILE A 215 4.65 -7.04 9.09
N LYS A 216 4.25 -8.21 9.62
CA LYS A 216 4.18 -8.43 11.07
C LYS A 216 5.55 -8.32 11.74
N THR A 217 6.57 -9.01 11.20
CA THR A 217 7.93 -8.97 11.73
C THR A 217 8.55 -7.60 11.58
N GLU A 218 8.32 -6.89 10.46
CA GLU A 218 8.69 -5.48 10.33
C GLU A 218 8.06 -4.66 11.46
N SER A 219 6.77 -4.87 11.75
CA SER A 219 6.02 -4.12 12.76
C SER A 219 6.32 -4.48 14.23
N SER A 220 6.92 -5.64 14.52
CA SER A 220 7.14 -6.12 15.90
C SER A 220 8.61 -6.16 16.35
N ASP A 221 9.54 -6.53 15.46
CA ASP A 221 10.95 -6.82 15.82
C ASP A 221 11.93 -6.35 14.72
N GLY A 222 11.46 -5.51 13.80
CA GLY A 222 12.28 -4.95 12.73
C GLY A 222 12.89 -3.60 13.12
N PRO A 223 13.84 -3.10 12.30
CA PRO A 223 14.31 -1.72 12.43
C PRO A 223 13.15 -0.70 12.33
N VAL A 224 11.97 -1.11 11.84
CA VAL A 224 10.72 -0.33 11.89
C VAL A 224 10.23 -0.09 13.30
N PHE A 225 10.16 -1.11 14.15
CA PHE A 225 9.76 -0.93 15.54
C PHE A 225 10.79 -0.09 16.32
N ASP A 226 12.08 -0.34 16.13
CA ASP A 226 13.15 0.41 16.80
C ASP A 226 13.22 1.88 16.36
N ASN A 227 12.98 2.17 15.08
CA ASN A 227 12.95 3.55 14.59
C ASN A 227 11.62 4.27 14.88
N LEU A 228 10.52 3.53 15.01
CA LEU A 228 9.22 4.04 15.48
C LEU A 228 9.33 4.60 16.89
N VAL A 229 10.10 3.95 17.76
CA VAL A 229 10.38 4.39 19.13
C VAL A 229 11.24 5.66 19.18
N ASN A 230 11.95 6.00 18.09
CA ASN A 230 12.98 7.06 18.05
C ASN A 230 12.62 8.32 17.23
N GLY A 231 11.40 8.42 16.68
CA GLY A 231 10.65 9.67 16.45
C GLY A 231 11.21 10.93 15.75
N SER A 232 10.59 11.34 14.62
CA SER A 232 10.28 12.76 14.30
C SER A 232 9.16 12.86 13.23
N VAL A 233 8.03 13.48 13.58
CA VAL A 233 6.82 13.69 12.73
C VAL A 233 6.98 14.82 11.70
N ASP A 234 7.76 15.84 12.03
CA ASP A 234 7.71 17.11 11.30
C ASP A 234 8.22 16.99 9.86
N GLU A 235 9.19 16.12 9.57
CA GLU A 235 9.78 16.01 8.23
C GLU A 235 8.83 15.41 7.18
N PHE A 236 8.08 14.35 7.50
CA PHE A 236 7.12 13.77 6.56
C PHE A 236 5.89 14.67 6.39
N ILE A 237 5.41 15.27 7.49
CA ILE A 237 4.32 16.24 7.41
C ILE A 237 4.76 17.47 6.60
N GLU A 238 5.98 17.98 6.79
CA GLU A 238 6.51 19.07 5.97
C GLU A 238 6.76 18.66 4.52
N LEU A 239 7.15 17.41 4.24
CA LEU A 239 7.23 16.89 2.88
C LEU A 239 5.85 16.85 2.21
N LEU A 240 4.84 16.30 2.90
CA LEU A 240 3.45 16.27 2.42
C LEU A 240 2.87 17.68 2.26
N LYS A 241 3.09 18.55 3.24
CA LYS A 241 2.67 19.96 3.19
C LYS A 241 3.36 20.67 2.04
N THR A 242 4.67 20.58 1.90
CA THR A 242 5.43 21.19 0.79
C THR A 242 4.92 20.67 -0.54
N PHE A 243 4.72 19.36 -0.66
CA PHE A 243 4.19 18.73 -1.87
C PHE A 243 2.81 19.29 -2.26
N LEU A 244 1.92 19.50 -1.28
CA LEU A 244 0.57 20.01 -1.52
C LEU A 244 0.53 21.55 -1.69
N GLN A 245 1.25 22.30 -0.84
CA GLN A 245 1.31 23.76 -0.84
C GLN A 245 1.97 24.32 -2.10
N THR A 246 3.07 23.71 -2.57
CA THR A 246 3.71 24.11 -3.84
C THR A 246 2.79 23.96 -5.05
N ARG A 247 1.67 23.24 -4.91
CA ARG A 247 0.69 22.98 -5.97
C ARG A 247 -0.58 23.82 -5.82
N THR A 248 -1.09 24.03 -4.60
CA THR A 248 -2.24 24.93 -4.37
C THR A 248 -1.95 26.36 -4.85
N VAL A 249 -0.71 26.83 -4.69
CA VAL A 249 -0.27 28.15 -5.20
C VAL A 249 -0.22 28.19 -6.73
N ARG A 250 0.13 27.08 -7.40
CA ARG A 250 0.19 26.99 -8.86
C ARG A 250 -1.18 26.82 -9.53
N SER A 251 -2.17 26.25 -8.83
CA SER A 251 -3.55 26.18 -9.33
C SER A 251 -4.27 27.53 -9.22
N LEU A 252 -3.87 28.41 -8.30
CA LEU A 252 -4.41 29.77 -8.18
C LEU A 252 -3.76 30.78 -9.14
N GLN A 253 -2.54 30.52 -9.61
CA GLN A 253 -1.85 31.37 -10.60
C GLN A 253 -2.22 31.06 -12.06
N ASN A 254 -2.96 29.98 -12.31
CA ASN A 254 -3.40 29.56 -13.65
C ASN A 254 -4.93 29.46 -13.76
N ALA A 255 -5.65 30.20 -12.91
CA ALA A 255 -7.10 30.39 -12.98
C ALA A 255 -7.42 31.82 -13.46
#